data_AF-A0A2E7M616-F1
#
_entry.id   AF-A0A2E7M616-F1
#
_cell.length_a   1.000
_cell.length_b   1.000
_cell.length_c   1.000
_cell.angle_alpha   90.00
_cell.angle_beta   90.00
_cell.angle_gamma   90.00
#
_symmetry.space_group_name_H-M   'P 1'
#
loop_
_entity.id
_entity.type
_entity.pdbx_description
1 polymer ?
#
loop_
_entity_poly.entity_id
_entity_poly.type
_entity_poly.pdbx_seq_one_letter_code
_entity_poly.pdbx_strand_id
1 'polypeptide(L)'
;MLLFSTTTMTWSMTMTQPGMTICCGDSHTSTHGAFGAIAFGIGTSQVRDVLATQTLAMERLKVRRIEVKGTLGPGVYAKDVILHIIRMLGVNGGMGYAYEFAGSTIEAMSMEERMTVCNMSIEGGARVGYINPDQTTFEYIKGRPYAPAEERWGDAISYWEGVASDEDASYDDVVTFDAAEIPPTVTWGINPGQAVGVDQRIPKASELEEGELGTHEEALRYMGLEDGQAIAGVPIQVAFIGSCTNSRLSDLREVAAYVRGR
;
A
#
# COMPACT_ATOMS: atom_id res chain seq x y z
N MET A 1 -4.64 -24.43 -7.14
CA MET A 1 -3.40 -23.98 -7.78
C MET A 1 -3.79 -23.13 -8.98
N LEU A 2 -3.61 -21.82 -8.90
CA LEU A 2 -3.83 -20.93 -10.05
C LEU A 2 -2.57 -20.96 -10.92
N LEU A 3 -2.77 -21.05 -12.23
CA LEU A 3 -1.74 -20.87 -13.25
C LEU A 3 -2.07 -19.55 -13.95
N PHE A 4 -1.29 -18.50 -13.72
CA PHE A 4 -1.44 -17.25 -14.47
C PHE A 4 -0.84 -17.45 -15.85
N SER A 5 -1.66 -17.43 -16.92
CA SER A 5 -1.21 -17.67 -18.30
C SER A 5 -0.64 -16.44 -19.01
N THR A 6 -0.80 -15.25 -18.41
CA THR A 6 -0.28 -13.97 -18.91
C THR A 6 0.28 -13.19 -17.74
N THR A 7 1.54 -13.45 -17.41
CA THR A 7 2.24 -12.71 -16.35
C THR A 7 3.22 -11.76 -16.99
N THR A 8 2.99 -10.46 -16.84
CA THR A 8 3.85 -9.44 -17.46
C THR A 8 4.88 -8.94 -16.46
N MET A 9 6.16 -8.95 -16.85
CA MET A 9 7.20 -8.20 -16.16
C MET A 9 7.23 -6.78 -16.73
N THR A 10 7.01 -5.77 -15.89
CA THR A 10 7.04 -4.36 -16.33
C THR A 10 8.14 -3.60 -15.58
N TRP A 11 8.85 -2.73 -16.28
CA TRP A 11 9.88 -1.84 -15.71
C TRP A 11 9.40 -0.38 -15.61
N SER A 12 8.16 -0.09 -16.04
CA SER A 12 7.56 1.25 -15.99
C SER A 12 6.11 1.18 -15.57
N MET A 13 5.71 2.09 -14.69
CA MET A 13 4.31 2.26 -14.26
C MET A 13 3.40 2.66 -15.42
N THR A 14 3.95 3.28 -16.48
CA THR A 14 3.15 3.67 -17.66
C THR A 14 2.67 2.48 -18.50
N MET A 15 3.27 1.29 -18.31
CA MET A 15 2.82 0.06 -18.99
C MET A 15 1.71 -0.67 -18.21
N THR A 16 1.36 -0.20 -17.01
CA THR A 16 0.37 -0.85 -16.16
C THR A 16 -1.03 -0.42 -16.57
N GLN A 17 -1.89 -1.40 -16.80
CA GLN A 17 -3.30 -1.21 -17.08
C GLN A 17 -4.13 -2.08 -16.14
N PRO A 18 -5.37 -1.67 -15.82
CA PRO A 18 -6.28 -2.49 -15.04
C PRO A 18 -6.49 -3.87 -15.64
N GLY A 19 -6.65 -4.88 -14.77
CA GLY A 19 -6.88 -6.27 -15.17
C GLY A 19 -5.61 -7.08 -15.48
N MET A 20 -4.43 -6.46 -15.43
CA MET A 20 -3.17 -7.16 -15.63
C MET A 20 -2.78 -7.99 -14.40
N THR A 21 -2.13 -9.13 -14.64
CA THR A 21 -1.33 -9.83 -13.62
C THR A 21 0.14 -9.50 -13.83
N ILE A 22 0.76 -8.89 -12.81
CA ILE A 22 2.14 -8.40 -12.88
C ILE A 22 2.97 -9.07 -11.79
N CYS A 23 4.12 -9.63 -12.16
CA CYS A 23 5.10 -10.06 -11.16
C CYS A 23 6.50 -9.62 -11.56
N CYS A 24 7.29 -9.20 -10.57
CA CYS A 24 8.69 -8.84 -10.74
C CYS A 24 9.51 -9.35 -9.54
N GLY A 25 10.83 -9.42 -9.72
CA GLY A 25 11.79 -9.79 -8.67
C GLY A 25 11.97 -8.73 -7.58
N ASP A 26 10.91 -8.00 -7.24
CA ASP A 26 10.88 -6.87 -6.33
C ASP A 26 9.63 -6.97 -5.43
N SER A 27 9.79 -6.80 -4.12
CA SER A 27 8.69 -6.95 -3.16
C SER A 27 7.57 -5.93 -3.38
N HIS A 28 7.93 -4.71 -3.77
CA HIS A 28 7.03 -3.57 -3.91
C HIS A 28 6.36 -3.51 -5.29
N THR A 29 6.44 -4.59 -6.07
CA THR A 29 5.62 -4.80 -7.27
C THR A 29 4.12 -4.63 -6.96
N SER A 30 3.70 -4.83 -5.71
CA SER A 30 2.36 -4.51 -5.20
C SER A 30 1.87 -3.09 -5.55
N THR A 31 2.78 -2.12 -5.74
CA THR A 31 2.44 -0.75 -6.13
C THR A 31 1.56 -0.67 -7.38
N HIS A 32 1.73 -1.61 -8.31
CA HIS A 32 0.94 -1.67 -9.54
C HIS A 32 -0.54 -1.97 -9.28
N GLY A 33 -0.89 -2.50 -8.11
CA GLY A 33 -2.29 -2.72 -7.73
C GLY A 33 -3.12 -1.44 -7.59
N ALA A 34 -2.47 -0.28 -7.48
CA ALA A 34 -3.16 1.02 -7.52
C ALA A 34 -3.93 1.26 -8.84
N PHE A 35 -3.58 0.53 -9.90
CA PHE A 35 -4.22 0.58 -11.21
C PHE A 35 -5.29 -0.50 -11.39
N GLY A 36 -5.67 -1.25 -10.36
CA GLY A 36 -6.56 -2.41 -10.51
C GLY A 36 -5.87 -3.63 -11.13
N ALA A 37 -4.55 -3.76 -10.94
CA ALA A 37 -3.78 -4.93 -11.35
C ALA A 37 -3.55 -5.89 -10.17
N ILE A 38 -3.49 -7.19 -10.44
CA ILE A 38 -3.03 -8.17 -9.46
C ILE A 38 -1.51 -8.25 -9.56
N ALA A 39 -0.83 -7.52 -8.67
CA ALA A 39 0.61 -7.34 -8.74
C ALA A 39 1.33 -7.79 -7.47
N PHE A 40 2.42 -8.54 -7.62
CA PHE A 40 3.15 -9.12 -6.49
C PHE A 40 4.61 -9.44 -6.79
N GLY A 41 5.44 -9.38 -5.76
CA GLY A 41 6.84 -9.78 -5.82
C GLY A 41 7.01 -11.30 -5.93
N ILE A 42 8.05 -11.73 -6.63
CA ILE A 42 8.46 -13.14 -6.74
C ILE A 42 9.96 -13.31 -6.48
N GLY A 43 10.34 -14.47 -5.97
CA GLY A 43 11.75 -14.79 -5.72
C GLY A 43 12.53 -15.11 -7.00
N THR A 44 13.86 -15.05 -6.94
CA THR A 44 14.75 -15.27 -8.10
C THR A 44 14.47 -16.58 -8.84
N SER A 45 14.19 -17.68 -8.13
CA SER A 45 13.85 -18.96 -8.76
C SER A 45 12.53 -18.90 -9.52
N GLN A 46 11.53 -18.21 -8.98
CA GLN A 46 10.24 -18.01 -9.63
C GLN A 46 10.37 -17.10 -10.86
N VAL A 47 11.29 -16.12 -10.84
CA VAL A 47 11.56 -15.27 -12.01
C VAL A 47 12.03 -16.11 -13.19
N ARG A 48 12.98 -17.03 -12.96
CA ARG A 48 13.42 -17.99 -13.98
C ARG A 48 12.24 -18.78 -14.53
N ASP A 49 11.37 -19.30 -13.66
CA ASP A 49 10.25 -20.13 -14.06
C ASP A 49 9.27 -19.33 -14.92
N VAL A 50 8.88 -18.12 -14.49
CA VAL A 50 8.01 -17.21 -15.27
C VAL A 50 8.63 -16.85 -16.62
N LEU A 51 9.93 -16.56 -16.68
CA LEU A 51 10.61 -16.29 -17.95
C LEU A 51 10.61 -17.50 -18.89
N ALA A 52 10.70 -18.71 -18.35
CA ALA A 52 10.74 -19.94 -19.15
C ALA A 52 9.35 -20.42 -19.59
N THR A 53 8.33 -20.26 -18.73
CA THR A 53 7.02 -20.91 -18.90
C THR A 53 5.85 -19.93 -18.98
N GLN A 54 6.08 -18.65 -18.69
CA GLN A 54 5.04 -17.62 -18.54
C GLN A 54 3.95 -17.98 -17.51
N THR A 55 4.27 -18.89 -16.58
CA THR A 55 3.34 -19.39 -15.57
C THR A 55 3.96 -19.42 -14.18
N LEU A 56 3.11 -19.25 -13.17
CA LEU A 56 3.48 -19.33 -11.77
C LEU A 56 2.45 -20.18 -11.02
N ALA A 57 2.92 -21.13 -10.21
CA ALA A 57 2.07 -21.90 -9.31
C ALA A 57 1.88 -21.14 -7.99
N MET A 58 0.63 -20.87 -7.64
CA MET A 58 0.27 -20.15 -6.41
C MET A 58 -1.05 -20.66 -5.83
N GLU A 59 -1.17 -20.61 -4.51
CA GLU A 59 -2.43 -20.84 -3.81
C GLU A 59 -3.38 -19.67 -4.04
N ARG A 60 -4.69 -19.96 -4.08
CA ARG A 60 -5.69 -18.90 -4.20
C ARG A 60 -5.67 -18.08 -2.90
N LEU A 61 -5.44 -16.78 -3.02
CA LEU A 61 -5.55 -15.87 -1.89
C LEU A 61 -7.02 -15.73 -1.50
N LYS A 62 -7.25 -15.64 -0.19
CA LYS A 62 -8.49 -15.06 0.34
C LYS A 62 -8.51 -13.56 0.04
N VAL A 63 -9.68 -12.94 0.01
CA VAL A 63 -9.78 -11.48 -0.20
C VAL A 63 -10.26 -10.82 1.10
N ARG A 64 -9.44 -9.91 1.63
CA ARG A 64 -9.84 -9.00 2.69
C ARG A 64 -10.12 -7.63 2.08
N ARG A 65 -11.35 -7.15 2.26
CA ARG A 65 -11.71 -5.78 1.92
C ARG A 65 -11.35 -4.86 3.08
N ILE A 66 -10.54 -3.85 2.80
CA ILE A 66 -10.13 -2.83 3.76
C ILE A 66 -10.85 -1.54 3.38
N GLU A 67 -11.89 -1.21 4.12
CA GLU A 67 -12.69 -0.01 3.88
C GLU A 67 -12.20 1.14 4.75
N VAL A 68 -11.82 2.26 4.14
CA VAL A 68 -11.52 3.51 4.85
C VAL A 68 -12.56 4.55 4.47
N LYS A 69 -13.35 4.99 5.45
CA LYS A 69 -14.52 5.86 5.25
C LYS A 69 -14.32 7.21 5.91
N GLY A 70 -14.89 8.25 5.32
CA GLY A 70 -14.80 9.62 5.82
C GLY A 70 -13.70 10.44 5.15
N THR A 71 -13.31 11.52 5.82
CA THR A 71 -12.34 12.51 5.33
C THR A 71 -11.13 12.53 6.25
N LEU A 72 -9.93 12.53 5.66
CA LEU A 72 -8.68 12.60 6.41
C LEU A 72 -8.55 13.95 7.13
N GLY A 73 -8.01 13.91 8.34
CA GLY A 73 -7.68 15.10 9.10
C GLY A 73 -6.52 15.90 8.48
N PRO A 74 -6.32 17.17 8.89
CA PRO A 74 -5.20 17.97 8.43
C PRO A 74 -3.85 17.31 8.75
N GLY A 75 -2.95 17.26 7.77
CA GLY A 75 -1.62 16.65 7.91
C GLY A 75 -1.61 15.12 7.90
N VAL A 76 -2.74 14.49 7.56
CA VAL A 76 -2.87 13.04 7.37
C VAL A 76 -2.90 12.76 5.87
N TYR A 77 -2.03 11.87 5.42
CA TYR A 77 -1.83 11.50 4.02
C TYR A 77 -1.97 9.99 3.81
N ALA A 78 -1.89 9.54 2.57
CA ALA A 78 -1.97 8.11 2.22
C ALA A 78 -0.99 7.21 2.99
N LYS A 79 0.18 7.74 3.36
CA LYS A 79 1.17 7.04 4.19
C LYS A 79 0.63 6.73 5.58
N ASP A 80 -0.04 7.68 6.20
CA ASP A 80 -0.64 7.52 7.53
C ASP A 80 -1.77 6.49 7.49
N VAL A 81 -2.56 6.49 6.42
CA VAL A 81 -3.64 5.51 6.22
C VAL A 81 -3.09 4.09 6.20
N ILE A 82 -2.09 3.81 5.37
CA ILE A 82 -1.55 2.45 5.27
C ILE A 82 -0.77 2.03 6.53
N LEU A 83 -0.06 2.96 7.19
CA LEU A 83 0.57 2.67 8.48
C LEU A 83 -0.44 2.37 9.57
N HIS A 84 -1.57 3.10 9.61
CA HIS A 84 -2.66 2.82 10.53
C HIS A 84 -3.26 1.44 10.30
N ILE A 85 -3.52 1.07 9.03
CA ILE A 85 -3.99 -0.27 8.67
C ILE A 85 -3.00 -1.35 9.14
N ILE A 86 -1.70 -1.18 8.88
CA ILE A 86 -0.66 -2.15 9.29
C ILE A 86 -0.56 -2.25 10.82
N ARG A 87 -0.64 -1.13 11.53
CA ARG A 87 -0.66 -1.09 12.99
C ARG A 87 -1.85 -1.86 13.56
N MET A 88 -3.04 -1.64 13.01
CA MET A 88 -4.28 -2.23 13.52
C MET A 88 -4.43 -3.71 13.18
N LEU A 89 -3.95 -4.14 12.01
CA LEU A 89 -4.00 -5.55 11.59
C LEU A 89 -2.75 -6.35 11.98
N GLY A 90 -1.67 -5.66 12.35
CA GLY A 90 -0.34 -6.23 12.55
C GLY A 90 0.40 -6.49 11.23
N VAL A 91 1.72 -6.62 11.31
CA VAL A 91 2.62 -6.88 10.15
C VAL A 91 2.38 -8.24 9.48
N ASN A 92 1.70 -9.15 10.17
CA ASN A 92 1.30 -10.46 9.65
C ASN A 92 -0.19 -10.54 9.30
N GLY A 93 -0.93 -9.43 9.43
CA GLY A 93 -2.37 -9.41 9.26
C GLY A 93 -2.81 -9.91 7.88
N GLY A 94 -2.01 -9.69 6.85
CA GLY A 94 -2.32 -10.02 5.47
C GLY A 94 -1.87 -11.40 5.01
N MET A 95 -1.27 -12.22 5.87
CA MET A 95 -0.82 -13.56 5.48
C MET A 95 -1.98 -14.39 4.91
N GLY A 96 -1.84 -14.84 3.66
CA GLY A 96 -2.86 -15.61 2.95
C GLY A 96 -3.99 -14.79 2.31
N TYR A 97 -3.95 -13.45 2.45
CA TYR A 97 -4.92 -12.53 1.87
C TYR A 97 -4.33 -11.71 0.71
N ALA A 98 -5.19 -11.37 -0.24
CA ALA A 98 -5.11 -10.18 -1.05
C ALA A 98 -5.91 -9.07 -0.35
N TYR A 99 -5.38 -7.85 -0.36
CA TYR A 99 -6.09 -6.67 0.12
C TYR A 99 -6.80 -5.97 -1.03
N GLU A 100 -8.10 -5.78 -0.90
CA GLU A 100 -8.86 -4.83 -1.71
C GLU A 100 -9.07 -3.57 -0.88
N PHE A 101 -8.41 -2.47 -1.23
CA PHE A 101 -8.63 -1.19 -0.56
C PHE A 101 -9.82 -0.47 -1.19
N ALA A 102 -10.77 -0.06 -0.35
CA ALA A 102 -12.03 0.53 -0.76
C ALA A 102 -12.50 1.61 0.23
N GLY A 103 -13.63 2.24 -0.09
CA GLY A 103 -14.25 3.26 0.74
C GLY A 103 -13.91 4.67 0.30
N SER A 104 -14.73 5.63 0.77
CA SER A 104 -14.74 7.01 0.29
C SER A 104 -13.37 7.69 0.36
N THR A 105 -12.55 7.32 1.35
CA THR A 105 -11.21 7.89 1.51
C THR A 105 -10.25 7.40 0.43
N ILE A 106 -10.30 6.10 0.09
CA ILE A 106 -9.47 5.50 -0.97
C ILE A 106 -9.92 6.00 -2.35
N GLU A 107 -11.22 6.11 -2.58
CA GLU A 107 -11.81 6.65 -3.82
C GLU A 107 -11.35 8.10 -4.07
N ALA A 108 -11.30 8.92 -3.01
CA ALA A 108 -10.86 10.31 -3.08
C ALA A 108 -9.34 10.50 -3.31
N MET A 109 -8.52 9.44 -3.15
CA MET A 109 -7.09 9.52 -3.36
C MET A 109 -6.72 9.69 -4.82
N SER A 110 -5.70 10.52 -5.07
CA SER A 110 -4.99 10.58 -6.34
C SER A 110 -4.29 9.26 -6.65
N MET A 111 -3.92 9.03 -7.91
CA MET A 111 -3.16 7.82 -8.28
C MET A 111 -1.83 7.67 -7.56
N GLU A 112 -1.15 8.78 -7.23
CA GLU A 112 0.13 8.73 -6.50
C GLU A 112 -0.08 8.26 -5.05
N GLU A 113 -1.15 8.70 -4.39
CA GLU A 113 -1.56 8.25 -3.06
C GLU A 113 -2.00 6.78 -3.06
N ARG A 114 -2.77 6.36 -4.07
CA ARG A 114 -3.15 4.95 -4.27
C ARG A 114 -1.93 4.04 -4.41
N MET A 115 -0.90 4.50 -5.16
CA MET A 115 0.38 3.79 -5.26
C MET A 115 1.06 3.64 -3.91
N THR A 116 1.08 4.68 -3.07
CA THR A 116 1.63 4.60 -1.70
C THR A 116 0.92 3.53 -0.87
N VAL A 117 -0.41 3.50 -0.90
CA VAL A 117 -1.20 2.49 -0.15
C VAL A 117 -0.90 1.07 -0.67
N CYS A 118 -1.00 0.84 -1.98
CA CYS A 118 -0.77 -0.49 -2.55
C CYS A 118 0.68 -0.96 -2.38
N ASN A 119 1.66 -0.05 -2.50
CA ASN A 119 3.09 -0.32 -2.29
C ASN A 119 3.31 -1.00 -0.94
N MET A 120 2.69 -0.48 0.12
CA MET A 120 2.91 -0.93 1.50
C MET A 120 2.07 -2.14 1.93
N SER A 121 1.36 -2.78 1.01
CA SER A 121 0.57 -3.98 1.31
C SER A 121 1.45 -5.13 1.82
N ILE A 122 2.69 -5.21 1.33
CA ILE A 122 3.64 -6.27 1.67
C ILE A 122 4.14 -6.12 3.12
N GLU A 123 4.29 -4.90 3.62
CA GLU A 123 4.60 -4.60 5.02
C GLU A 123 3.49 -5.01 5.99
N GLY A 124 2.24 -5.04 5.52
CA GLY A 124 1.10 -5.62 6.24
C GLY A 124 0.96 -7.14 6.08
N GLY A 125 1.91 -7.78 5.38
CA GLY A 125 1.94 -9.23 5.14
C GLY A 125 1.07 -9.70 3.98
N ALA A 126 0.35 -8.80 3.29
CA ALA A 126 -0.46 -9.16 2.14
C ALA A 126 0.40 -9.31 0.89
N ARG A 127 0.17 -10.39 0.14
CA ARG A 127 0.96 -10.65 -1.07
C ARG A 127 0.57 -9.76 -2.24
N VAL A 128 -0.67 -9.28 -2.24
CA VAL A 128 -1.25 -8.38 -3.24
C VAL A 128 -2.05 -7.34 -2.48
N GLY A 129 -1.99 -6.08 -2.91
CA GLY A 129 -2.97 -5.07 -2.55
C GLY A 129 -3.38 -4.28 -3.78
N TYR A 130 -4.69 -4.13 -4.00
CA TYR A 130 -5.23 -3.47 -5.19
C TYR A 130 -6.38 -2.53 -4.84
N ILE A 131 -6.62 -1.58 -5.74
CA ILE A 131 -7.75 -0.65 -5.72
C ILE A 131 -8.49 -0.83 -7.03
N ASN A 132 -9.83 -0.92 -6.97
CA ASN A 132 -10.64 -1.03 -8.16
C ASN A 132 -10.42 0.17 -9.08
N PRO A 133 -10.27 -0.04 -10.40
CA PRO A 133 -10.02 1.04 -11.33
C PRO A 133 -11.28 1.91 -11.48
N ASP A 134 -11.08 3.22 -11.52
CA ASP A 134 -12.15 4.20 -11.68
C ASP A 134 -11.73 5.35 -12.59
N GLN A 135 -12.55 6.40 -12.64
CA GLN A 135 -12.27 7.58 -13.44
C GLN A 135 -10.90 8.20 -13.14
N THR A 136 -10.46 8.22 -11.87
CA THR A 136 -9.13 8.72 -11.47
C THR A 136 -8.03 7.88 -12.11
N THR A 137 -8.20 6.56 -12.16
CA THR A 137 -7.27 5.65 -12.87
C THR A 137 -7.28 5.93 -14.37
N PHE A 138 -8.44 6.07 -14.99
CA PHE A 138 -8.56 6.27 -16.44
C PHE A 138 -7.94 7.59 -16.89
N GLU A 139 -8.23 8.68 -16.19
CA GLU A 139 -7.64 9.99 -16.47
C GLU A 139 -6.13 10.01 -16.30
N TYR A 140 -5.63 9.30 -15.29
CA TYR A 140 -4.20 9.18 -15.08
C TYR A 140 -3.51 8.45 -16.24
N ILE A 141 -4.12 7.38 -16.78
CA ILE A 141 -3.54 6.61 -17.89
C ILE A 141 -3.63 7.38 -19.22
N LYS A 142 -4.71 8.14 -19.43
CA LYS A 142 -5.03 8.77 -20.73
C LYS A 142 -3.86 9.60 -21.27
N GLY A 143 -3.48 9.34 -22.52
CA GLY A 143 -2.43 10.07 -23.23
C GLY A 143 -1.00 9.79 -22.75
N ARG A 144 -0.80 8.91 -21.77
CA ARG A 144 0.54 8.48 -21.36
C ARG A 144 1.13 7.47 -22.36
N PRO A 145 2.47 7.31 -22.40
CA PRO A 145 3.09 6.25 -23.17
C PRO A 145 2.49 4.87 -22.80
N TYR A 146 2.19 4.05 -23.80
CA TYR A 146 1.56 2.73 -23.67
C TYR A 146 0.08 2.72 -23.21
N ALA A 147 -0.55 3.89 -23.09
CA ALA A 147 -2.00 3.96 -23.00
C ALA A 147 -2.65 3.41 -24.28
N PRO A 148 -3.84 2.81 -24.21
CA PRO A 148 -4.63 2.47 -25.39
C PRO A 148 -4.75 3.67 -26.33
N ALA A 149 -4.68 3.40 -27.64
CA ALA A 149 -4.91 4.42 -28.67
C ALA A 149 -6.32 5.01 -28.54
N GLU A 150 -6.52 6.24 -29.02
CA GLU A 150 -7.78 6.97 -28.87
C GLU A 150 -8.97 6.17 -29.43
N GLU A 151 -8.77 5.47 -30.54
CA GLU A 151 -9.80 4.66 -31.20
C GLU A 151 -10.21 3.42 -30.38
N ARG A 152 -9.36 2.97 -29.45
CA ARG A 152 -9.60 1.81 -28.56
C ARG A 152 -9.87 2.22 -27.12
N TRP A 153 -9.92 3.52 -26.83
CA TRP A 153 -10.04 4.02 -25.46
C TRP A 153 -11.38 3.62 -24.82
N GLY A 154 -12.48 3.68 -25.59
CA GLY A 154 -13.81 3.27 -25.11
C GLY A 154 -13.89 1.78 -24.78
N ASP A 155 -13.31 0.92 -25.62
CA ASP A 155 -13.21 -0.52 -25.36
C ASP A 155 -12.37 -0.81 -24.10
N ALA A 156 -11.27 -0.06 -23.93
CA ALA A 156 -10.40 -0.21 -22.77
C ALA A 156 -11.10 0.17 -21.47
N ILE A 157 -11.81 1.31 -21.44
CA ILE A 157 -12.64 1.70 -20.28
C ILE A 157 -13.67 0.61 -19.98
N SER A 158 -14.40 0.15 -20.99
CA SER A 158 -15.43 -0.89 -20.81
C SER A 158 -14.85 -2.18 -20.21
N TYR A 159 -13.65 -2.57 -20.63
CA TYR A 159 -12.93 -3.70 -20.05
C TYR A 159 -12.50 -3.42 -18.61
N TRP A 160 -11.94 -2.24 -18.33
CA TRP A 160 -11.45 -1.88 -17.00
C TRP A 160 -12.58 -1.76 -15.98
N GLU A 161 -13.73 -1.22 -16.36
CA GLU A 161 -14.94 -1.22 -15.52
C GLU A 161 -15.38 -2.64 -15.18
N GLY A 162 -15.28 -3.57 -16.14
CA GLY A 162 -15.57 -5.00 -15.92
C GLY A 162 -14.53 -5.76 -15.10
N VAL A 163 -13.39 -5.15 -14.75
CA VAL A 163 -12.40 -5.72 -13.82
C VAL A 163 -12.72 -5.36 -12.37
N ALA A 164 -13.39 -4.22 -12.14
CA ALA A 164 -13.75 -3.79 -10.80
C ALA A 164 -14.69 -4.80 -10.13
N SER A 165 -14.55 -4.95 -8.82
CA SER A 165 -15.46 -5.78 -8.03
C SER A 165 -16.90 -5.27 -8.12
N ASP A 166 -17.84 -6.19 -8.32
CA ASP A 166 -19.29 -5.90 -8.31
C ASP A 166 -19.75 -5.41 -6.92
N GLU A 167 -20.87 -4.68 -6.88
CA GLU A 167 -21.43 -4.15 -5.62
C GLU A 167 -21.80 -5.25 -4.62
N ASP A 168 -22.14 -6.45 -5.10
CA ASP A 168 -22.50 -7.62 -4.30
C ASP A 168 -21.37 -8.65 -4.17
N ALA A 169 -20.12 -8.27 -4.50
CA ALA A 169 -18.96 -9.12 -4.35
C ALA A 169 -18.80 -9.64 -2.91
N SER A 170 -18.53 -10.94 -2.76
CA SER A 170 -18.29 -11.57 -1.47
C SER A 170 -16.81 -11.53 -1.09
N TYR A 171 -16.52 -11.21 0.17
CA TYR A 171 -15.17 -11.16 0.72
C TYR A 171 -14.99 -12.19 1.83
N ASP A 172 -13.78 -12.73 1.96
CA ASP A 172 -13.44 -13.65 3.05
C ASP A 172 -13.35 -12.91 4.40
N ASP A 173 -13.03 -11.61 4.36
CA ASP A 173 -12.97 -10.73 5.52
C ASP A 173 -13.23 -9.27 5.11
N VAL A 174 -13.82 -8.48 6.01
CA VAL A 174 -14.09 -7.06 5.80
C VAL A 174 -13.70 -6.30 7.07
N VAL A 175 -12.78 -5.35 6.93
CA VAL A 175 -12.33 -4.48 8.01
C VAL A 175 -12.63 -3.04 7.62
N THR A 176 -13.18 -2.26 8.56
CA THR A 176 -13.53 -0.85 8.33
C THR A 176 -12.79 0.06 9.29
N PHE A 177 -12.26 1.16 8.77
CA PHE A 177 -11.59 2.23 9.50
C PHE A 177 -12.27 3.57 9.22
N ASP A 178 -12.36 4.42 10.26
CA ASP A 178 -12.78 5.81 10.12
C ASP A 178 -11.54 6.69 9.86
N ALA A 179 -11.54 7.38 8.72
CA ALA A 179 -10.47 8.28 8.32
C ALA A 179 -10.25 9.43 9.31
N ALA A 180 -11.28 9.83 10.06
CA ALA A 180 -11.18 10.88 11.07
C ALA A 180 -10.38 10.44 12.31
N GLU A 181 -10.26 9.13 12.55
CA GLU A 181 -9.52 8.56 13.67
C GLU A 181 -8.03 8.34 13.36
N ILE A 182 -7.62 8.52 12.10
CA ILE A 182 -6.23 8.30 11.66
C ILE A 182 -5.42 9.57 11.97
N PRO A 183 -4.46 9.53 12.92
CA PRO A 183 -3.61 10.68 13.19
C PRO A 183 -2.44 10.75 12.19
N PRO A 184 -1.77 11.90 12.06
CA PRO A 184 -0.44 11.96 11.48
C PRO A 184 0.46 10.98 12.24
N THR A 185 1.04 10.02 11.52
CA THR A 185 1.61 8.80 12.08
C THR A 185 3.10 8.72 11.81
N VAL A 186 3.84 8.21 12.79
CA VAL A 186 5.26 7.85 12.63
C VAL A 186 5.51 6.42 13.08
N THR A 187 6.41 5.75 12.39
CA THR A 187 6.99 4.48 12.84
C THR A 187 8.16 4.77 13.78
N TRP A 188 8.12 4.22 14.98
CA TRP A 188 9.14 4.47 16.03
C TRP A 188 10.10 3.31 16.23
N GLY A 189 9.84 2.14 15.63
CA GLY A 189 10.59 0.91 15.86
C GLY A 189 11.26 0.33 14.61
N ILE A 190 11.45 -0.99 14.63
CA ILE A 190 12.18 -1.77 13.61
C ILE A 190 11.25 -2.48 12.61
N ASN A 191 9.94 -2.35 12.78
CA ASN A 191 8.97 -2.80 11.79
C ASN A 191 7.84 -1.77 11.59
N PRO A 192 7.13 -1.79 10.45
CA PRO A 192 6.11 -0.80 10.11
C PRO A 192 4.86 -0.83 11.01
N GLY A 193 4.61 -1.92 11.73
CA GLY A 193 3.51 -2.02 12.70
C GLY A 193 3.79 -1.29 14.00
N GLN A 194 5.06 -1.03 14.31
CA GLN A 194 5.48 -0.19 15.45
C GLN A 194 5.31 1.29 15.08
N ALA A 195 4.05 1.71 14.99
CA ALA A 195 3.63 3.05 14.61
C ALA A 195 2.70 3.67 15.65
N VAL A 196 2.81 5.00 15.82
CA VAL A 196 1.93 5.78 16.71
C VAL A 196 1.66 7.15 16.10
N GLY A 197 0.62 7.83 16.60
CA GLY A 197 0.41 9.24 16.27
C GLY A 197 1.59 10.11 16.73
N VAL A 198 1.90 11.18 16.00
CA VAL A 198 2.99 12.12 16.34
C VAL A 198 2.85 12.70 17.75
N ASP A 199 1.62 12.85 18.23
CA ASP A 199 1.26 13.36 19.56
C ASP A 199 1.16 12.25 20.63
N GLN A 200 1.33 10.99 20.25
CA GLN A 200 1.21 9.83 21.13
C GLN A 200 2.54 9.42 21.76
N ARG A 201 2.45 8.43 22.65
CA ARG A 201 3.58 7.78 23.32
C ARG A 201 3.80 6.40 22.71
N ILE A 202 5.03 5.93 22.77
CA ILE A 202 5.36 4.53 22.52
C ILE A 202 4.55 3.67 23.52
N PRO A 203 3.93 2.56 23.08
CA PRO A 203 3.24 1.64 24.00
C PRO A 203 4.18 1.17 25.11
N LYS A 204 3.65 0.95 26.31
CA LYS A 204 4.45 0.35 27.37
C LYS A 204 4.53 -1.16 27.19
N ALA A 205 5.63 -1.77 27.63
CA ALA A 205 5.74 -3.23 27.67
C ALA A 205 4.56 -3.90 28.42
N SER A 206 4.01 -3.24 29.44
CA SER A 206 2.83 -3.72 30.19
C SER A 206 1.51 -3.72 29.40
N GLU A 207 1.47 -3.06 28.24
CA GLU A 207 0.29 -2.91 27.38
C GLU A 207 0.33 -3.86 26.18
N LEU A 208 1.42 -4.64 26.03
CA LEU A 208 1.67 -5.53 24.89
C LEU A 208 1.41 -6.99 25.25
N GLU A 209 1.12 -7.79 24.22
CA GLU A 209 1.03 -9.24 24.35
C GLU A 209 2.42 -9.85 24.56
N GLU A 210 2.49 -11.00 25.24
CA GLU A 210 3.77 -11.64 25.62
C GLU A 210 4.68 -11.92 24.40
N GLY A 211 4.07 -12.23 23.25
CA GLY A 211 4.80 -12.48 21.99
C GLY A 211 5.44 -11.23 21.36
N GLU A 212 5.04 -10.03 21.77
CA GLU A 212 5.52 -8.75 21.22
C GLU A 212 6.65 -8.13 22.07
N LEU A 213 6.82 -8.58 23.32
CA LEU A 213 7.79 -8.01 24.26
C LEU A 213 9.22 -8.05 23.73
N GLY A 214 9.62 -9.16 23.12
CA GLY A 214 10.98 -9.31 22.59
C GLY A 214 11.31 -8.33 21.47
N THR A 215 10.38 -8.13 20.52
CA THR A 215 10.57 -7.19 19.41
C THR A 215 10.42 -5.75 19.86
N HIS A 216 9.63 -5.49 20.91
CA HIS A 216 9.51 -4.19 21.57
C HIS A 216 10.82 -3.75 22.23
N GLU A 217 11.40 -4.60 23.08
CA GLU A 217 12.68 -4.33 23.75
C GLU A 217 13.83 -4.15 22.74
N GLU A 218 13.84 -4.94 21.68
CA GLU A 218 14.79 -4.77 20.58
C GLU A 218 14.63 -3.43 19.87
N ALA A 219 13.39 -3.03 19.55
CA ALA A 219 13.10 -1.77 18.89
C ALA A 219 13.54 -0.57 19.74
N LEU A 220 13.18 -0.54 21.03
CA LEU A 220 13.56 0.52 21.95
C LEU A 220 15.08 0.68 22.02
N ARG A 221 15.80 -0.43 22.19
CA ARG A 221 17.27 -0.44 22.25
C ARG A 221 17.91 0.00 20.94
N TYR A 222 17.40 -0.47 19.80
CA TYR A 222 17.92 -0.11 18.48
C TYR A 222 17.74 1.39 18.20
N MET A 223 16.58 1.93 18.56
CA MET A 223 16.21 3.32 18.31
C MET A 223 16.72 4.29 19.38
N GLY A 224 17.19 3.78 20.53
CA GLY A 224 17.61 4.59 21.66
C GLY A 224 16.44 5.31 22.33
N LEU A 225 15.28 4.65 22.40
CA LEU A 225 14.04 5.17 22.99
C LEU A 225 13.71 4.47 24.31
N GLU A 226 12.94 5.13 25.16
CA GLU A 226 12.48 4.61 26.45
C GLU A 226 11.03 4.08 26.37
N ASP A 227 10.72 3.10 27.21
CA ASP A 227 9.37 2.53 27.30
C ASP A 227 8.35 3.59 27.76
N GLY A 228 7.24 3.74 27.03
CA GLY A 228 6.24 4.78 27.33
C GLY A 228 6.66 6.22 26.97
N GLN A 229 7.81 6.42 26.30
CA GLN A 229 8.30 7.73 25.91
C GLN A 229 7.34 8.44 24.93
N ALA A 230 7.17 9.75 25.10
CA ALA A 230 6.46 10.57 24.12
C ALA A 230 7.31 10.73 22.84
N ILE A 231 6.68 10.54 21.68
CA ILE A 231 7.35 10.75 20.39
C ILE A 231 7.63 12.23 20.16
N ALA A 232 6.67 13.09 20.49
CA ALA A 232 6.86 14.52 20.43
C ALA A 232 8.06 14.95 21.31
N GLY A 233 9.02 15.64 20.68
CA GLY A 233 10.23 16.12 21.34
C GLY A 233 11.46 15.22 21.18
N VAL A 234 11.33 14.03 20.57
CA VAL A 234 12.49 13.22 20.17
C VAL A 234 13.32 14.02 19.15
N PRO A 235 14.61 14.29 19.40
CA PRO A 235 15.45 15.03 18.47
C PRO A 235 15.63 14.29 17.15
N ILE A 236 15.45 15.00 16.03
CA ILE A 236 15.74 14.47 14.69
C ILE A 236 17.21 14.71 14.38
N GLN A 237 18.00 13.64 14.21
CA GLN A 237 19.41 13.74 13.83
C GLN A 237 19.60 13.85 12.32
N VAL A 238 18.74 13.16 11.55
CA VAL A 238 18.78 13.11 10.08
C VAL A 238 17.36 13.14 9.55
N ALA A 239 17.13 13.95 8.52
CA ALA A 239 15.88 13.95 7.77
C ALA A 239 16.16 13.58 6.31
N PHE A 240 15.51 12.52 5.83
CA PHE A 240 15.55 12.09 4.44
C PHE A 240 14.15 12.22 3.84
N ILE A 241 14.09 12.72 2.61
CA ILE A 241 12.84 12.89 1.86
C ILE A 241 12.94 12.06 0.59
N GLY A 242 11.97 11.18 0.40
CA GLY A 242 11.86 10.32 -0.77
C GLY A 242 12.01 8.84 -0.43
N SER A 243 11.32 8.00 -1.18
CA SER A 243 11.50 6.54 -1.26
C SER A 243 10.65 6.03 -2.43
N CYS A 244 10.68 4.74 -2.75
CA CYS A 244 9.73 4.18 -3.73
C CYS A 244 8.26 4.43 -3.34
N THR A 245 7.99 4.58 -2.03
CA THR A 245 6.66 4.84 -1.46
C THR A 245 6.27 6.33 -1.48
N ASN A 246 7.22 7.26 -1.31
CA ASN A 246 6.94 8.69 -1.03
C ASN A 246 7.91 9.69 -1.71
N SER A 247 8.21 9.51 -3.00
CA SER A 247 9.05 10.44 -3.80
C SER A 247 8.35 10.96 -5.06
N ARG A 248 7.02 10.93 -5.05
CA ARG A 248 6.21 11.38 -6.19
C ARG A 248 6.19 12.90 -6.27
N LEU A 249 5.72 13.41 -7.40
CA LEU A 249 5.75 14.85 -7.63
C LEU A 249 4.84 15.59 -6.64
N SER A 250 3.69 15.00 -6.27
CA SER A 250 2.84 15.53 -5.20
C SER A 250 3.57 15.58 -3.86
N ASP A 251 4.23 14.49 -3.45
CA ASP A 251 5.01 14.43 -2.20
C ASP A 251 6.05 15.56 -2.13
N LEU A 252 6.83 15.74 -3.21
CA LEU A 252 7.88 16.75 -3.26
C LEU A 252 7.32 18.18 -3.25
N ARG A 253 6.13 18.39 -3.83
CA ARG A 253 5.44 19.68 -3.78
C ARG A 253 4.95 20.00 -2.37
N GLU A 254 4.42 19.00 -1.66
CA GLU A 254 3.98 19.16 -0.27
C GLU A 254 5.16 19.53 0.63
N VAL A 255 6.28 18.80 0.52
CA VAL A 255 7.53 19.15 1.20
C VAL A 255 7.98 20.56 0.86
N ALA A 256 7.99 20.93 -0.43
CA ALA A 256 8.41 22.25 -0.87
C ALA A 256 7.48 23.36 -0.35
N ALA A 257 6.18 23.11 -0.19
CA ALA A 257 5.24 24.05 0.41
C ALA A 257 5.55 24.28 1.89
N TYR A 258 5.91 23.22 2.62
CA TYR A 258 6.25 23.31 4.05
C TYR A 258 7.59 24.02 4.31
N VAL A 259 8.61 23.72 3.49
CA VAL A 259 9.96 24.30 3.64
C VAL A 259 10.00 25.75 3.17
N ARG A 260 9.13 26.15 2.24
CA ARG A 260 9.11 27.53 1.73
C ARG A 260 8.83 28.53 2.84
N GLY A 261 9.86 29.30 3.20
CA GLY A 261 9.76 30.36 4.21
C GLY A 261 10.23 29.95 5.62
N ARG A 262 10.88 28.79 5.76
CA ARG A 262 11.62 28.36 6.94
C ARG A 262 13.10 28.23 6.63
#